data_AF-A0A5C5UVK2-F1
#
_entry.id   AF-A0A5C5UVK2-F1
#
_cell.length_a   1.000
_cell.length_b   1.000
_cell.length_c   1.000
_cell.angle_alpha   90.00
_cell.angle_beta   90.00
_cell.angle_gamma   90.00
#
_symmetry.space_group_name_H-M   'P 1'
#
loop_
_entity.id
_entity.type
_entity.pdbx_description
1 polymer ?
#
loop_
_entity_poly.entity_id
_entity_poly.type
_entity_poly.pdbx_seq_one_letter_code
_entity_poly.pdbx_strand_id
1 'polypeptide(L)'
;MFTAPQLRPLRLTLTLLLAAAAAAPAAAQPTPRTTELQSLVERAARHLSLRRESLRGNYTEHQSRRDALQQTLTAWNNSARTDQDADAMEAWLRGVINASMLGGRGPMPAPPVFQTPEEVARARQPRPEVVPAEPASPIAFDPAPSSVDEVPFEPDPFDPVEAPVEATEQPQVTRQPPVRRPAAPAPAKEAPPVSEWANHPSAPELDWSDPFADDAPARGSAGIASTRFKPVSRSRTVKVDLLELSSRVAGYNSRLRELEGLLIGSDELSAFRLAAIVRDLDELNDQRGFLQLYLAGLSPEEAEVGPQLNSSDPLVKLVGKAVSRRGESINAQLGSRAEAESAILSALYRKLDEMGDN
;
A
#
# COMPACT_ATOMS: atom_id res chain seq x y z
N MET A 1 8.47 -5.21 -56.27
CA MET A 1 7.68 -6.15 -55.44
C MET A 1 8.37 -6.27 -54.09
N PHE A 2 7.92 -5.50 -53.10
CA PHE A 2 8.40 -5.60 -51.72
C PHE A 2 7.24 -6.11 -50.87
N THR A 3 7.41 -7.30 -50.31
CA THR A 3 6.46 -7.96 -49.42
C THR A 3 6.52 -7.29 -48.04
N ALA A 4 5.39 -6.73 -47.60
CA ALA A 4 5.25 -6.14 -46.28
C ALA A 4 5.26 -7.24 -45.20
N PRO A 5 5.97 -7.05 -44.07
CA PRO A 5 5.96 -8.01 -42.96
C PRO A 5 4.64 -7.90 -42.18
N GLN A 6 3.91 -9.01 -42.10
CA GLN A 6 2.73 -9.16 -41.25
C GLN A 6 3.14 -9.24 -39.77
N LEU A 7 2.80 -8.20 -39.00
CA LEU A 7 2.89 -8.21 -37.55
C LEU A 7 1.65 -8.93 -36.99
N ARG A 8 1.86 -10.13 -36.44
CA ARG A 8 0.83 -10.90 -35.73
C ARG A 8 0.54 -10.23 -34.36
N PRO A 9 -0.73 -9.97 -34.01
CA PRO A 9 -1.07 -9.49 -32.67
C PRO A 9 -0.90 -10.62 -31.66
N LEU A 10 0.07 -10.46 -30.76
CA LEU A 10 0.32 -11.36 -29.64
C LEU A 10 -0.74 -11.10 -28.56
N ARG A 11 -1.88 -11.82 -28.64
CA ARG A 11 -2.93 -11.80 -27.62
C ARG A 11 -2.42 -12.50 -26.36
N LEU A 12 -1.94 -11.72 -25.39
CA LEU A 12 -1.70 -12.16 -24.02
C LEU A 12 -3.07 -12.37 -23.32
N THR A 13 -3.61 -13.57 -23.43
CA THR A 13 -4.73 -14.02 -22.60
C THR A 13 -4.23 -14.28 -21.18
N LEU A 14 -4.52 -13.33 -20.29
CA LEU A 14 -4.36 -13.47 -18.84
C LEU A 14 -5.56 -14.26 -18.29
N THR A 15 -5.48 -15.59 -18.28
CA THR A 15 -6.47 -16.45 -17.62
C THR A 15 -6.14 -16.56 -16.13
N LEU A 16 -6.75 -15.68 -15.35
CA LEU A 16 -6.80 -15.75 -13.90
C LEU A 16 -7.78 -16.87 -13.49
N LEU A 17 -7.25 -18.04 -13.11
CA LEU A 17 -8.04 -19.17 -12.63
C LEU A 17 -8.07 -19.12 -11.10
N LEU A 18 -9.11 -18.50 -10.54
CA LEU A 18 -9.41 -18.49 -9.10
C LEU A 18 -10.75 -19.18 -8.88
N ALA A 19 -10.70 -20.48 -8.58
CA ALA A 19 -11.85 -21.22 -8.08
C ALA A 19 -11.37 -22.40 -7.21
N ALA A 20 -10.86 -22.07 -6.03
CA ALA A 20 -10.79 -23.02 -4.92
C ALA A 20 -11.89 -22.64 -3.93
N ALA A 21 -13.02 -23.36 -3.99
CA ALA A 21 -14.06 -23.29 -2.99
C ALA A 21 -13.58 -24.00 -1.72
N ALA A 22 -12.86 -23.25 -0.87
CA ALA A 22 -12.54 -23.69 0.48
C ALA A 22 -13.71 -23.32 1.40
N ALA A 23 -14.20 -24.30 2.16
CA ALA A 23 -15.13 -24.10 3.27
C ALA A 23 -14.60 -22.96 4.15
N ALA A 24 -15.37 -21.87 4.27
CA ALA A 24 -14.95 -20.68 4.99
C ALA A 24 -14.75 -21.05 6.48
N PRO A 25 -13.50 -21.04 7.01
CA PRO A 25 -13.31 -21.11 8.45
C PRO A 25 -13.99 -19.89 9.04
N ALA A 26 -14.66 -20.07 10.18
CA ALA A 26 -15.29 -18.99 10.94
C ALA A 26 -14.32 -17.80 11.02
N ALA A 27 -14.68 -16.71 10.34
CA ALA A 27 -13.80 -15.57 10.15
C ALA A 27 -13.48 -14.96 11.51
N ALA A 28 -12.28 -15.24 12.02
CA ALA A 28 -11.73 -14.56 13.17
C ALA A 28 -11.74 -13.06 12.86
N GLN A 29 -12.41 -12.27 13.70
CA GLN A 29 -12.48 -10.83 13.50
C GLN A 29 -11.06 -10.24 13.47
N PRO A 30 -10.77 -9.31 12.55
CA PRO A 30 -9.47 -8.65 12.49
C PRO A 30 -9.21 -7.95 13.82
N THR A 31 -8.19 -8.41 14.54
CA THR A 31 -7.73 -7.74 15.76
C THR A 31 -6.97 -6.46 15.38
N PRO A 32 -6.97 -5.41 16.20
CA PRO A 32 -6.26 -4.15 15.91
C PRO A 32 -4.77 -4.36 15.54
N ARG A 33 -4.17 -5.44 16.06
CA ARG A 33 -2.81 -5.88 15.75
C ARG A 33 -2.56 -6.21 14.26
N THR A 34 -3.59 -6.65 13.55
CA THR A 34 -3.50 -6.92 12.11
C THR A 34 -3.26 -5.67 11.27
N THR A 35 -3.81 -4.53 11.69
CA THR A 35 -3.61 -3.23 11.02
C THR A 35 -2.18 -2.74 11.17
N GLU A 36 -1.59 -2.89 12.35
CA GLU A 36 -0.18 -2.53 12.59
C GLU A 36 0.77 -3.40 11.75
N LEU A 37 0.54 -4.72 11.72
CA LEU A 37 1.29 -5.64 10.87
C LEU A 37 1.19 -5.27 9.38
N GLN A 38 0.00 -4.89 8.90
CA GLN A 38 -0.18 -4.45 7.52
C GLN A 38 0.67 -3.21 7.20
N SER A 39 0.70 -2.24 8.11
CA SER A 39 1.55 -1.04 7.96
C SER A 39 3.05 -1.39 7.93
N LEU A 40 3.49 -2.40 8.68
CA LEU A 40 4.87 -2.88 8.69
C LEU A 40 5.22 -3.62 7.39
N VAL A 41 4.30 -4.42 6.85
CA VAL A 41 4.48 -5.09 5.55
C VAL A 41 4.64 -4.06 4.43
N GLU A 42 3.79 -3.05 4.37
CA GLU A 42 3.88 -1.97 3.39
C GLU A 42 5.21 -1.20 3.51
N ARG A 43 5.64 -0.92 4.75
CA ARG A 43 6.94 -0.27 5.02
C ARG A 43 8.10 -1.15 4.56
N ALA A 44 8.09 -2.45 4.88
CA ALA A 44 9.13 -3.40 4.45
C ALA A 44 9.23 -3.48 2.92
N ALA A 45 8.09 -3.58 2.22
CA ALA A 45 8.04 -3.60 0.76
C ALA A 45 8.59 -2.32 0.12
N ARG A 46 8.29 -1.15 0.72
CA ARG A 46 8.82 0.15 0.27
C ARG A 46 10.35 0.20 0.42
N HIS A 47 10.89 -0.22 1.56
CA HIS A 47 12.35 -0.21 1.79
C HIS A 47 13.10 -1.18 0.86
N LEU A 48 12.55 -2.36 0.58
CA LEU A 48 13.14 -3.28 -0.41
C LEU A 48 13.18 -2.66 -1.80
N SER A 49 12.12 -1.94 -2.18
CA SER A 49 11.99 -1.28 -3.48
C SER A 49 12.98 -0.11 -3.61
N LEU A 50 13.14 0.72 -2.58
CA LEU A 50 14.16 1.79 -2.54
C LEU A 50 15.59 1.22 -2.65
N ARG A 51 15.85 0.10 -1.97
CA ARG A 51 17.16 -0.55 -2.05
C ARG A 51 17.48 -1.08 -3.45
N ARG A 52 16.47 -1.55 -4.20
CA ARG A 52 16.61 -1.94 -5.62
C ARG A 52 17.20 -0.82 -6.47
N GLU A 53 16.71 0.41 -6.29
CA GLU A 53 17.15 1.57 -7.06
C GLU A 53 18.62 1.90 -6.77
N SER A 54 19.05 1.70 -5.51
CA SER A 54 20.45 1.91 -5.09
C SER A 54 21.41 0.81 -5.56
N LEU A 55 20.94 -0.43 -5.66
CA LEU A 55 21.75 -1.61 -5.98
C LEU A 55 21.56 -2.05 -7.44
N ARG A 56 21.83 -1.16 -8.40
CA ARG A 56 21.70 -1.47 -9.84
C ARG A 56 22.51 -2.71 -10.30
N GLY A 57 23.48 -3.19 -9.52
CA GLY A 57 24.26 -4.40 -9.79
C GLY A 57 23.78 -5.70 -9.10
N ASN A 58 22.93 -5.64 -8.07
CA ASN A 58 22.59 -6.83 -7.25
C ASN A 58 21.13 -7.26 -7.43
N TYR A 59 20.70 -7.47 -8.68
CA TYR A 59 19.33 -7.87 -8.99
C TYR A 59 18.93 -9.20 -8.32
N THR A 60 19.85 -10.17 -8.29
CA THR A 60 19.64 -11.50 -7.69
C THR A 60 19.39 -11.44 -6.18
N GLU A 61 20.18 -10.64 -5.47
CA GLU A 61 20.00 -10.43 -4.02
C GLU A 61 18.66 -9.75 -3.72
N HIS A 62 18.29 -8.73 -4.49
CA HIS A 62 17.00 -8.06 -4.35
C HIS A 62 15.84 -9.04 -4.59
N GLN A 63 15.91 -9.85 -5.66
CA GLN A 63 14.89 -10.84 -5.96
C GLN A 63 14.76 -11.88 -4.84
N SER A 64 15.89 -12.40 -4.33
CA SER A 64 15.89 -13.34 -3.20
C SER A 64 15.23 -12.76 -1.94
N ARG A 65 15.50 -11.50 -1.60
CA ARG A 65 14.85 -10.83 -0.45
C ARG A 65 13.34 -10.66 -0.65
N ARG A 66 12.91 -10.33 -1.87
CA ARG A 66 11.49 -10.22 -2.22
C ARG A 66 10.78 -11.57 -2.14
N ASP A 67 11.42 -12.63 -2.65
CA ASP A 67 10.88 -13.99 -2.62
C ASP A 67 10.75 -14.49 -1.17
N ALA A 68 11.73 -14.21 -0.32
CA ALA A 68 11.66 -14.53 1.11
C ALA A 68 10.54 -13.76 1.84
N LEU A 69 10.27 -12.49 1.48
CA LEU A 69 9.11 -11.76 1.99
C LEU A 69 7.79 -12.38 1.56
N GLN A 70 7.66 -12.73 0.28
CA GLN A 70 6.47 -13.38 -0.25
C GLN A 70 6.23 -14.76 0.39
N GLN A 71 7.29 -15.55 0.57
CA GLN A 71 7.23 -16.86 1.22
C GLN A 71 6.78 -16.74 2.68
N THR A 72 7.34 -15.78 3.43
CA THR A 72 6.97 -15.55 4.83
C THR A 72 5.52 -15.09 4.96
N LEU A 73 5.05 -14.21 4.08
CA LEU A 73 3.64 -13.79 4.04
C LEU A 73 2.70 -14.96 3.72
N THR A 74 3.12 -15.87 2.84
CA THR A 74 2.35 -17.08 2.53
C THR A 74 2.28 -18.01 3.74
N ALA A 75 3.40 -18.22 4.44
CA ALA A 75 3.46 -19.02 5.67
C ALA A 75 2.60 -18.41 6.79
N TRP A 76 2.64 -17.09 6.96
CA TRP A 76 1.78 -16.34 7.89
C TRP A 76 0.30 -16.50 7.55
N ASN A 77 -0.07 -16.42 6.28
CA ASN A 77 -1.46 -16.54 5.87
C ASN A 77 -2.04 -17.94 6.14
N ASN A 78 -1.18 -18.97 6.11
CA ASN A 78 -1.51 -20.36 6.37
C ASN A 78 -1.34 -20.77 7.85
N SER A 79 -0.82 -19.89 8.71
CA SER A 79 -0.60 -20.20 10.11
C SER A 79 -1.88 -20.11 10.94
N ALA A 80 -1.81 -20.56 12.19
CA ALA A 80 -2.87 -20.38 13.16
C ALA A 80 -3.09 -18.91 13.58
N ARG A 81 -2.16 -18.00 13.21
CA ARG A 81 -2.17 -16.56 13.54
C ARG A 81 -2.35 -16.30 15.03
N THR A 82 -1.60 -17.03 15.85
CA THR A 82 -1.57 -16.80 17.30
C THR A 82 -0.87 -15.48 17.63
N ASP A 83 -1.04 -14.97 18.85
CA ASP A 83 -0.32 -13.76 19.30
C ASP A 83 1.20 -13.96 19.23
N GLN A 84 1.68 -15.16 19.55
CA GLN A 84 3.10 -15.53 19.44
C GLN A 84 3.59 -15.46 17.99
N ASP A 85 2.79 -15.95 17.03
CA ASP A 85 3.12 -15.83 15.62
C ASP A 85 3.17 -14.33 15.22
N ALA A 86 2.23 -13.52 15.73
CA ALA A 86 2.16 -12.09 15.41
C ALA A 86 3.39 -11.34 15.91
N ASP A 87 3.83 -11.62 17.14
CA ASP A 87 5.08 -11.10 17.72
C ASP A 87 6.31 -11.50 16.87
N ALA A 88 6.37 -12.77 16.41
CA ALA A 88 7.44 -13.26 15.57
C ALA A 88 7.46 -12.57 14.19
N MET A 89 6.28 -12.38 13.58
CA MET A 89 6.14 -11.67 12.30
C MET A 89 6.54 -10.20 12.42
N GLU A 90 6.11 -9.53 13.49
CA GLU A 90 6.44 -8.15 13.78
C GLU A 90 7.96 -7.95 13.95
N ALA A 91 8.60 -8.75 14.80
CA ALA A 91 10.03 -8.70 15.04
C ALA A 91 10.83 -8.95 13.74
N TRP A 92 10.40 -9.92 12.95
CA TRP A 92 11.02 -10.24 11.67
C TRP A 92 10.89 -9.08 10.66
N LEU A 93 9.69 -8.49 10.50
CA LEU A 93 9.47 -7.34 9.60
C LEU A 93 10.33 -6.14 9.99
N ARG A 94 10.45 -5.84 11.29
CA ARG A 94 11.35 -4.78 11.79
C ARG A 94 12.80 -5.08 11.44
N GLY A 95 13.23 -6.34 11.56
CA GLY A 95 14.55 -6.79 11.14
C GLY A 95 14.78 -6.61 9.63
N VAL A 96 13.80 -6.96 8.79
CA VAL A 96 13.86 -6.76 7.33
C VAL A 96 13.99 -5.27 6.97
N ILE A 97 13.20 -4.40 7.62
CA ILE A 97 13.27 -2.95 7.42
C ILE A 97 14.67 -2.44 7.78
N ASN A 98 15.18 -2.79 8.95
CA ASN A 98 16.52 -2.39 9.41
C ASN A 98 17.63 -2.88 8.48
N ALA A 99 17.54 -4.14 8.03
CA ALA A 99 18.48 -4.72 7.07
C ALA A 99 18.34 -4.15 5.65
N SER A 100 17.30 -3.37 5.36
CA SER A 100 17.03 -2.77 4.04
C SER A 100 17.27 -1.26 3.98
N MET A 101 17.48 -0.59 5.12
CA MET A 101 17.86 0.84 5.16
C MET A 101 19.20 1.10 4.44
N LEU A 102 19.38 2.32 3.93
CA LEU A 102 20.67 2.78 3.38
C LEU A 102 21.75 2.70 4.47
N GLY A 103 22.83 1.97 4.19
CA GLY A 103 23.87 1.66 5.18
C GLY A 103 23.66 0.37 5.98
N GLY A 104 22.47 -0.24 5.90
CA GLY A 104 22.18 -1.56 6.44
C GLY A 104 22.94 -2.65 5.68
N ARG A 105 24.14 -3.00 6.17
CA ARG A 105 24.98 -4.08 5.60
C ARG A 105 24.64 -5.47 6.13
N GLY A 106 23.63 -5.59 7.00
CA GLY A 106 23.22 -6.87 7.57
C GLY A 106 22.57 -7.80 6.53
N PRO A 107 22.78 -9.13 6.65
CA PRO A 107 21.94 -10.09 5.94
C PRO A 107 20.48 -9.95 6.38
N MET A 108 19.56 -10.33 5.51
CA MET A 108 18.14 -10.36 5.87
C MET A 108 17.91 -11.41 6.98
N PRO A 109 17.10 -11.12 8.01
CA PRO A 109 16.83 -12.10 9.07
C PRO A 109 16.14 -13.35 8.49
N ALA A 110 16.45 -14.51 9.06
CA ALA A 110 15.84 -15.78 8.67
C ALA A 110 14.32 -15.74 8.90
N PRO A 111 13.49 -16.31 8.01
CA PRO A 111 12.04 -16.36 8.19
C PRO A 111 11.65 -17.05 9.50
N PRO A 112 10.66 -16.52 10.26
CA PRO A 112 10.14 -17.18 11.45
C PRO A 112 9.37 -18.45 11.06
N VAL A 113 9.35 -19.42 11.98
CA VAL A 113 8.50 -20.62 11.88
C VAL A 113 7.19 -20.32 12.58
N PHE A 114 6.08 -20.41 11.86
CA PHE A 114 4.74 -20.20 12.41
C PHE A 114 4.07 -21.52 12.77
N GLN A 115 3.25 -21.50 13.81
CA GLN A 115 2.49 -22.68 14.21
C GLN A 115 1.38 -22.96 13.20
N THR A 116 1.26 -24.21 12.78
CA THR A 116 0.16 -24.64 11.92
C THR A 116 -1.15 -24.73 12.70
N PRO A 117 -2.31 -24.51 12.07
CA PRO A 117 -3.61 -24.69 12.72
C PRO A 117 -3.77 -26.07 13.39
N GLU A 118 -3.19 -27.12 12.79
CA GLU A 118 -3.21 -28.49 13.33
C GLU A 118 -2.40 -28.64 14.62
N GLU A 119 -1.23 -28.00 14.72
CA GLU A 119 -0.41 -28.01 15.93
C GLU A 119 -1.12 -27.31 17.08
N VAL A 120 -1.75 -26.16 16.83
CA VAL A 120 -2.53 -25.44 17.84
C VAL A 120 -3.76 -26.24 18.26
N ALA A 121 -4.44 -26.91 17.30
CA ALA A 121 -5.56 -27.79 17.61
C ALA A 121 -5.12 -28.98 18.48
N ARG A 122 -3.96 -29.59 18.18
CA ARG A 122 -3.39 -30.70 18.97
C ARG A 122 -2.97 -30.25 20.37
N ALA A 123 -2.38 -29.06 20.50
CA ALA A 123 -2.00 -28.50 21.80
C ALA A 123 -3.21 -28.18 22.69
N ARG A 124 -4.38 -27.92 22.10
CA ARG A 124 -5.65 -27.68 22.83
C ARG A 124 -6.39 -28.96 23.23
N GLN A 125 -6.04 -30.11 22.67
CA GLN A 125 -6.66 -31.35 23.11
C GLN A 125 -6.20 -31.64 24.55
N PRO A 126 -7.14 -31.82 25.50
CA PRO A 126 -6.78 -32.15 26.87
C PRO A 126 -5.96 -33.44 26.81
N ARG A 127 -4.69 -33.34 27.25
CA ARG A 127 -3.81 -34.50 27.35
C ARG A 127 -4.59 -35.55 28.16
N PRO A 128 -4.85 -36.75 27.62
CA PRO A 128 -5.60 -37.76 28.34
C PRO A 128 -4.94 -37.91 29.69
N GLU A 129 -5.69 -37.56 30.72
CA GLU A 129 -5.26 -37.64 32.11
C GLU A 129 -4.81 -39.08 32.28
N VAL A 130 -3.51 -39.27 32.43
CA VAL A 130 -2.92 -40.58 32.69
C VAL A 130 -3.48 -40.96 34.05
N VAL A 131 -4.59 -41.70 34.02
CA VAL A 131 -5.16 -42.34 35.20
C VAL A 131 -3.98 -43.09 35.81
N PRO A 132 -3.55 -42.74 37.04
CA PRO A 132 -2.43 -43.42 37.68
C PRO A 132 -2.72 -44.91 37.66
N ALA A 133 -1.89 -45.66 36.94
CA ALA A 133 -1.98 -47.11 36.95
C ALA A 133 -1.91 -47.55 38.41
N GLU A 134 -2.96 -48.22 38.88
CA GLU A 134 -2.92 -48.92 40.16
C GLU A 134 -1.65 -49.77 40.21
N PRO A 135 -0.93 -49.78 41.35
CA PRO A 135 0.31 -50.53 41.49
C PRO A 135 0.02 -52.02 41.28
N ALA A 136 0.40 -52.53 40.12
CA ALA A 136 0.48 -53.96 39.88
C ALA A 136 1.41 -54.56 40.94
N SER A 137 0.91 -55.61 41.58
CA SER A 137 1.56 -56.37 42.64
C SER A 137 2.96 -56.86 42.23
N PRO A 138 3.87 -57.07 43.20
CA PRO A 138 5.25 -57.45 42.94
C PRO A 138 5.30 -58.93 42.52
N ILE A 139 5.53 -59.19 41.24
CA ILE A 139 5.88 -60.52 40.76
C ILE A 139 7.40 -60.59 40.57
N ALA A 140 7.93 -61.67 41.12
CA ALA A 140 9.32 -61.94 41.36
C ALA A 140 10.19 -61.97 40.09
N PHE A 141 11.45 -61.60 40.34
CA PHE A 141 12.66 -61.91 39.59
C PHE A 141 12.61 -63.18 38.73
N ASP A 142 13.10 -63.06 37.50
CA ASP A 142 13.95 -64.08 36.89
C ASP A 142 15.02 -63.40 36.00
N PRO A 143 16.34 -63.62 36.21
CA PRO A 143 17.39 -63.05 35.38
C PRO A 143 17.95 -64.09 34.40
N ALA A 144 17.91 -63.82 33.09
CA ALA A 144 18.89 -64.40 32.17
C ALA A 144 19.04 -63.59 30.86
N PRO A 145 20.27 -63.47 30.34
CA PRO A 145 20.63 -62.65 29.18
C PRO A 145 20.67 -63.46 27.88
N SER A 146 20.43 -62.84 26.73
CA SER A 146 20.98 -63.18 25.40
C SER A 146 20.29 -62.32 24.34
N SER A 147 21.05 -61.48 23.62
CA SER A 147 21.53 -61.70 22.25
C SER A 147 20.57 -61.09 21.23
N VAL A 148 21.00 -59.99 20.57
CA VAL A 148 21.34 -59.97 19.14
C VAL A 148 20.21 -60.48 18.26
N ASP A 149 19.52 -59.57 17.56
CA ASP A 149 19.20 -59.82 16.16
C ASP A 149 18.98 -58.51 15.39
N GLU A 150 19.88 -58.33 14.45
CA GLU A 150 19.85 -57.42 13.32
C GLU A 150 18.90 -58.01 12.28
N VAL A 151 17.84 -57.29 11.92
CA VAL A 151 17.02 -57.63 10.75
C VAL A 151 16.90 -56.41 9.84
N PRO A 152 17.60 -56.41 8.68
CA PRO A 152 17.33 -55.59 7.52
C PRO A 152 16.14 -56.16 6.73
N PHE A 153 15.29 -55.32 6.13
CA PHE A 153 14.32 -55.57 5.02
C PHE A 153 13.30 -54.41 5.04
N GLU A 154 12.72 -53.85 3.99
CA GLU A 154 12.87 -53.82 2.52
C GLU A 154 11.96 -52.63 2.07
N PRO A 155 12.15 -52.02 0.88
CA PRO A 155 11.28 -50.99 0.35
C PRO A 155 10.10 -51.60 -0.41
N ASP A 156 8.86 -51.20 -0.10
CA ASP A 156 7.69 -51.56 -0.91
C ASP A 156 7.39 -50.48 -1.97
N PRO A 157 7.34 -50.85 -3.27
CA PRO A 157 6.70 -50.10 -4.34
C PRO A 157 5.23 -50.55 -4.54
N PHE A 158 4.48 -49.88 -5.43
CA PHE A 158 3.06 -50.11 -5.83
C PHE A 158 2.00 -49.37 -4.98
N ASP A 159 0.93 -48.76 -5.52
CA ASP A 159 0.46 -48.44 -6.88
C ASP A 159 -0.70 -47.42 -6.73
N PRO A 160 -1.14 -46.72 -7.80
CA PRO A 160 -2.21 -45.75 -7.76
C PRO A 160 -3.58 -46.42 -7.89
N VAL A 161 -4.55 -46.00 -7.07
CA VAL A 161 -5.96 -46.39 -7.25
C VAL A 161 -6.75 -45.14 -7.65
N GLU A 162 -7.05 -45.06 -8.95
CA GLU A 162 -8.19 -44.31 -9.47
C GLU A 162 -9.49 -44.94 -8.95
N ALA A 163 -10.40 -44.11 -8.42
CA ALA A 163 -11.80 -44.46 -8.30
C ALA A 163 -12.67 -43.29 -8.78
N PRO A 164 -13.66 -43.53 -9.65
CA PRO A 164 -14.57 -42.52 -10.18
C PRO A 164 -15.72 -42.31 -9.20
N VAL A 165 -15.96 -41.07 -8.77
CA VAL A 165 -17.11 -40.76 -7.92
C VAL A 165 -18.23 -40.15 -8.76
N GLU A 166 -19.35 -40.86 -8.71
CA GLU A 166 -20.62 -40.66 -9.36
C GLU A 166 -21.24 -39.26 -9.17
N ALA A 167 -21.94 -38.84 -10.22
CA ALA A 167 -22.86 -37.74 -10.22
C ALA A 167 -24.01 -38.00 -9.22
N THR A 168 -24.16 -37.12 -8.23
CA THR A 168 -25.36 -37.06 -7.39
C THR A 168 -26.12 -35.77 -7.68
N GLU A 169 -27.38 -35.97 -8.07
CA GLU A 169 -28.39 -34.98 -8.38
C GLU A 169 -28.59 -33.99 -7.21
N GLN A 170 -28.59 -32.69 -7.52
CA GLN A 170 -28.94 -31.63 -6.57
C GLN A 170 -30.46 -31.36 -6.60
N PRO A 171 -31.14 -31.32 -5.44
CA PRO A 171 -32.53 -30.86 -5.36
C PRO A 171 -32.60 -29.33 -5.45
N GLN A 172 -33.45 -28.82 -6.34
CA GLN A 172 -33.79 -27.41 -6.43
C GLN A 172 -34.59 -26.97 -5.19
N VAL A 173 -33.94 -26.23 -4.28
CA VAL A 173 -34.61 -25.58 -3.15
C VAL A 173 -35.02 -24.16 -3.57
N THR A 174 -36.32 -23.96 -3.77
CA THR A 174 -36.96 -22.67 -3.99
C THR A 174 -36.78 -21.78 -2.76
N ARG A 175 -35.87 -20.78 -2.85
CA ARG A 175 -35.67 -19.78 -1.78
C ARG A 175 -36.75 -18.70 -1.87
N GLN A 176 -37.70 -18.71 -0.92
CA GLN A 176 -38.56 -17.56 -0.64
C GLN A 176 -37.74 -16.39 -0.07
N PRO A 177 -38.03 -15.13 -0.46
CA PRO A 177 -37.41 -13.96 0.14
C PRO A 177 -37.93 -13.73 1.58
N PRO A 178 -37.06 -13.42 2.56
CA PRO A 178 -37.49 -13.18 3.93
C PRO A 178 -38.22 -11.84 4.07
N VAL A 179 -39.41 -11.91 4.68
CA VAL A 179 -40.22 -10.78 5.13
C VAL A 179 -39.42 -9.96 6.15
N ARG A 180 -39.11 -8.71 5.82
CA ARG A 180 -38.42 -7.76 6.71
C ARG A 180 -39.30 -7.41 7.91
N ARG A 181 -38.85 -7.79 9.10
CA ARG A 181 -39.40 -7.32 10.38
C ARG A 181 -38.87 -5.90 10.66
N PRO A 182 -39.71 -4.92 11.01
CA PRO A 182 -39.24 -3.58 11.35
C PRO A 182 -38.37 -3.63 12.61
N ALA A 183 -37.13 -3.13 12.49
CA ALA A 183 -36.16 -3.05 13.57
C ALA A 183 -36.56 -1.96 14.58
N ALA A 184 -36.41 -2.28 15.86
CA ALA A 184 -36.59 -1.35 16.96
C ALA A 184 -35.59 -0.17 16.88
N PRO A 185 -35.96 1.02 17.38
CA PRO A 185 -35.09 2.19 17.35
C PRO A 185 -33.81 1.96 18.17
N ALA A 186 -32.66 2.25 17.56
CA ALA A 186 -31.36 2.16 18.18
C ALA A 186 -31.20 3.18 19.33
N PRO A 187 -30.50 2.84 20.43
CA PRO A 187 -30.21 3.77 21.51
C PRO A 187 -29.33 4.92 21.02
N ALA A 188 -29.58 6.12 21.57
CA ALA A 188 -28.93 7.38 21.20
C ALA A 188 -27.40 7.28 21.34
N LYS A 189 -26.71 7.71 20.27
CA LYS A 189 -25.25 7.90 20.23
C LYS A 189 -24.83 8.86 21.34
N GLU A 190 -24.00 8.41 22.27
CA GLU A 190 -23.31 9.27 23.23
C GLU A 190 -22.46 10.31 22.47
N ALA A 191 -22.61 11.57 22.86
CA ALA A 191 -21.87 12.68 22.28
C ALA A 191 -20.37 12.56 22.60
N PRO A 192 -19.48 12.93 21.67
CA PRO A 192 -18.04 12.87 21.91
C PRO A 192 -17.63 13.77 23.09
N PRO A 193 -16.61 13.37 23.88
CA PRO A 193 -16.12 14.17 24.98
C PRO A 193 -15.60 15.53 24.49
N VAL A 194 -16.06 16.60 25.13
CA VAL A 194 -15.65 17.97 24.87
C VAL A 194 -14.16 18.10 25.25
N SER A 195 -13.34 18.59 24.31
CA SER A 195 -11.90 18.77 24.50
C SER A 195 -11.59 19.60 25.75
N GLU A 196 -10.71 19.11 26.63
CA GLU A 196 -10.26 19.79 27.87
C GLU A 196 -9.68 21.19 27.61
N TRP A 197 -9.28 21.47 26.37
CA TRP A 197 -8.81 22.78 25.93
C TRP A 197 -9.88 23.87 26.00
N ALA A 198 -11.17 23.51 25.90
CA ALA A 198 -12.28 24.46 25.95
C ALA A 198 -12.47 25.11 27.34
N ASN A 199 -11.90 24.52 28.40
CA ASN A 199 -12.03 25.01 29.78
C ASN A 199 -10.78 25.74 30.29
N HIS A 200 -9.80 26.05 29.44
CA HIS A 200 -8.58 26.73 29.88
C HIS A 200 -8.85 28.22 30.16
N PRO A 201 -8.41 28.79 31.30
CA PRO A 201 -8.72 30.18 31.71
C PRO A 201 -8.15 31.27 30.80
N SER A 202 -7.34 30.90 29.80
CA SER A 202 -6.80 31.81 28.80
C SER A 202 -7.34 31.57 27.39
N ALA A 203 -8.37 30.73 27.24
CA ALA A 203 -9.11 30.59 25.99
C ALA A 203 -10.13 31.75 25.91
N PRO A 204 -10.04 32.64 24.90
CA PRO A 204 -11.08 33.64 24.67
C PRO A 204 -12.41 32.93 24.31
N GLU A 205 -13.54 33.44 24.82
CA GLU A 205 -14.87 32.92 24.46
C GLU A 205 -15.08 33.09 22.95
N LEU A 206 -15.10 31.98 22.20
CA LEU A 206 -15.45 32.02 20.78
C LEU A 206 -16.94 32.35 20.65
N ASP A 207 -17.27 33.51 20.09
CA ASP A 207 -18.63 33.84 19.68
C ASP A 207 -18.95 33.12 18.37
N TRP A 208 -19.64 31.97 18.48
CA TRP A 208 -20.05 31.14 17.34
C TRP A 208 -21.17 31.77 16.49
N SER A 209 -21.65 32.95 16.85
CA SER A 209 -22.70 33.66 16.11
C SER A 209 -22.20 34.20 14.77
N ASP A 210 -20.89 34.32 14.56
CA ASP A 210 -20.30 34.82 13.32
C ASP A 210 -18.93 34.18 13.02
N PRO A 211 -18.86 33.11 12.19
CA PRO A 211 -17.61 32.43 11.85
C PRO A 211 -16.66 33.24 10.95
N PHE A 212 -16.99 34.51 10.63
CA PHE A 212 -16.17 35.40 9.81
C PHE A 212 -15.91 36.78 10.47
N ALA A 213 -16.30 36.98 11.73
CA ALA A 213 -16.16 38.28 12.41
C ALA A 213 -14.71 38.70 12.76
N ASP A 214 -13.71 37.81 12.59
CA ASP A 214 -12.31 38.14 12.85
C ASP A 214 -11.73 39.20 11.88
N ASP A 215 -12.45 39.57 10.82
CA ASP A 215 -12.09 40.63 9.87
C ASP A 215 -12.89 41.94 10.07
N ALA A 216 -13.13 42.35 11.33
CA ALA A 216 -13.63 43.69 11.58
C ALA A 216 -12.50 44.73 11.30
N PRO A 217 -12.68 45.67 10.34
CA PRO A 217 -11.68 46.72 10.12
C PRO A 217 -11.67 47.64 11.34
N ALA A 218 -10.54 47.65 12.05
CA ALA A 218 -10.32 48.50 13.21
C ALA A 218 -10.71 49.96 12.91
N ARG A 219 -11.90 50.37 13.39
CA ARG A 219 -12.36 51.76 13.31
C ARG A 219 -11.55 52.60 14.28
N GLY A 220 -10.66 53.42 13.71
CA GLY A 220 -10.36 54.76 14.20
C GLY A 220 -9.74 54.86 15.59
N SER A 221 -8.53 54.33 15.77
CA SER A 221 -7.62 54.86 16.80
C SER A 221 -6.74 55.93 16.16
N ALA A 222 -7.13 57.19 16.34
CA ALA A 222 -6.32 58.34 15.99
C ALA A 222 -5.00 58.33 16.79
N GLY A 223 -3.88 58.51 16.09
CA GLY A 223 -2.60 58.91 16.68
C GLY A 223 -1.74 57.78 17.27
N ILE A 224 -1.17 56.92 16.41
CA ILE A 224 -0.02 56.09 16.80
C ILE A 224 1.15 56.43 15.87
N ALA A 225 2.23 56.88 16.50
CA ALA A 225 3.51 57.18 15.90
C ALA A 225 3.96 56.06 14.96
N SER A 226 4.56 56.45 13.83
CA SER A 226 5.29 55.58 12.91
C SER A 226 6.36 54.80 13.68
N THR A 227 5.99 53.62 14.20
CA THR A 227 6.93 52.62 14.64
C THR A 227 7.52 52.04 13.37
N ARG A 228 8.69 52.58 12.99
CA ARG A 228 9.60 51.96 12.02
C ARG A 228 9.62 50.46 12.31
N PHE A 229 9.09 49.66 11.39
CA PHE A 229 9.20 48.22 11.43
C PHE A 229 10.68 47.88 11.64
N LYS A 230 11.02 47.42 12.84
CA LYS A 230 12.35 46.86 13.08
C LYS A 230 12.47 45.70 12.09
N PRO A 231 13.50 45.67 11.23
CA PRO A 231 13.71 44.56 10.32
C PRO A 231 13.73 43.29 11.17
N VAL A 232 12.84 42.35 10.86
CA VAL A 232 12.80 41.04 11.53
C VAL A 232 14.18 40.43 11.39
N SER A 233 14.90 40.35 12.50
CA SER A 233 16.25 39.84 12.58
C SER A 233 16.28 38.45 11.94
N ARG A 234 17.02 38.30 10.84
CA ARG A 234 17.23 37.03 10.08
C ARG A 234 18.01 35.97 10.87
N SER A 235 17.95 35.97 12.20
CA SER A 235 18.84 35.17 13.05
C SER A 235 18.29 33.80 13.44
N ARG A 236 17.11 33.41 12.96
CA ARG A 236 16.63 32.03 13.09
C ARG A 236 16.89 31.30 11.79
N THR A 237 18.00 30.57 11.74
CA THR A 237 18.25 29.57 10.70
C THR A 237 17.11 28.56 10.77
N VAL A 238 16.17 28.66 9.84
CA VAL A 238 15.11 27.67 9.68
C VAL A 238 15.81 26.41 9.20
N LYS A 239 15.96 25.42 10.08
CA LYS A 239 16.47 24.11 9.69
C LYS A 239 15.38 23.43 8.87
N VAL A 240 15.68 23.16 7.61
CA VAL A 240 14.81 22.38 6.73
C VAL A 240 14.97 20.91 7.12
N ASP A 241 13.87 20.23 7.38
CA ASP A 241 13.90 18.78 7.60
C ASP A 241 14.13 18.07 6.26
N LEU A 242 15.35 17.57 6.06
CA LEU A 242 15.74 16.84 4.85
C LEU A 242 14.95 15.54 4.65
N LEU A 243 14.52 14.90 5.74
CA LEU A 243 13.73 13.68 5.67
C LEU A 243 12.32 13.99 5.14
N GLU A 244 11.71 15.06 5.65
CA GLU A 244 10.41 15.50 5.14
C GLU A 244 10.52 15.94 3.68
N LEU A 245 11.51 16.77 3.35
CA LEU A 245 11.71 17.27 1.99
C LEU A 245 11.93 16.13 0.98
N SER A 246 12.77 15.15 1.32
CA SER A 246 13.00 13.98 0.46
C SER A 246 11.75 13.15 0.27
N SER A 247 10.92 12.98 1.30
CA SER A 247 9.63 12.28 1.18
C SER A 247 8.66 13.01 0.26
N ARG A 248 8.61 14.35 0.32
CA ARG A 248 7.75 15.17 -0.55
C ARG A 248 8.23 15.14 -2.00
N VAL A 249 9.53 15.27 -2.24
CA VAL A 249 10.11 15.16 -3.59
C VAL A 249 9.88 13.77 -4.18
N ALA A 250 10.01 12.71 -3.37
CA ALA A 250 9.70 11.35 -3.80
C ALA A 250 8.21 11.18 -4.17
N GLY A 251 7.31 11.76 -3.38
CA GLY A 251 5.87 11.77 -3.68
C GLY A 251 5.53 12.47 -5.00
N TYR A 252 6.10 13.66 -5.23
CA TYR A 252 5.98 14.40 -6.48
C TYR A 252 6.50 13.57 -7.68
N ASN A 253 7.72 13.03 -7.58
CA ASN A 253 8.32 12.21 -8.64
C ASN A 253 7.50 10.95 -8.92
N SER A 254 6.90 10.33 -7.89
CA SER A 254 6.02 9.17 -8.04
C SER A 254 4.75 9.53 -8.81
N ARG A 255 4.10 10.66 -8.50
CA ARG A 255 2.91 11.12 -9.21
C ARG A 255 3.21 11.44 -10.68
N LEU A 256 4.37 12.05 -10.99
CA LEU A 256 4.78 12.26 -12.38
C LEU A 256 4.88 10.95 -13.17
N ARG A 257 5.50 9.91 -12.59
CA ARG A 257 5.61 8.58 -13.22
C ARG A 257 4.25 7.91 -13.39
N GLU A 258 3.34 8.11 -12.45
CA GLU A 258 1.96 7.59 -12.56
C GLU A 258 1.23 8.23 -13.74
N LEU A 259 1.27 9.56 -13.87
CA LEU A 259 0.67 10.28 -15.00
C LEU A 259 1.31 9.89 -16.34
N GLU A 260 2.64 9.72 -16.36
CA GLU A 260 3.35 9.21 -17.53
C GLU A 260 2.87 7.80 -17.92
N GLY A 261 2.73 6.91 -16.94
CA GLY A 261 2.20 5.56 -17.15
C GLY A 261 0.78 5.55 -17.71
N LEU A 262 -0.09 6.46 -17.23
CA LEU A 262 -1.45 6.62 -17.75
C LEU A 262 -1.48 7.07 -19.21
N LEU A 263 -0.56 7.97 -19.61
CA LEU A 263 -0.44 8.46 -20.98
C LEU A 263 0.13 7.42 -21.93
N ILE A 264 1.12 6.65 -21.50
CA ILE A 264 1.77 5.63 -22.33
C ILE A 264 0.89 4.37 -22.45
N GLY A 265 0.17 4.01 -21.39
CA GLY A 265 -0.63 2.77 -21.34
C GLY A 265 -1.97 2.84 -22.07
N SER A 266 -2.42 4.03 -22.49
CA SER A 266 -3.74 4.24 -23.08
C SER A 266 -3.62 4.67 -24.54
N ASP A 267 -3.98 3.81 -25.48
CA ASP A 267 -3.93 4.12 -26.93
C ASP A 267 -4.88 5.26 -27.33
N GLU A 268 -6.04 5.35 -26.67
CA GLU A 268 -7.05 6.37 -26.91
C GLU A 268 -7.56 6.98 -25.60
N LEU A 269 -7.08 8.19 -25.30
CA LEU A 269 -7.57 8.96 -24.16
C LEU A 269 -8.72 9.89 -24.60
N SER A 270 -9.81 9.87 -23.84
CA SER A 270 -10.89 10.84 -24.03
C SER A 270 -10.46 12.25 -23.65
N ALA A 271 -11.08 13.27 -24.24
CA ALA A 271 -10.81 14.67 -23.92
C ALA A 271 -10.97 14.97 -22.41
N PHE A 272 -11.98 14.37 -21.76
CA PHE A 272 -12.19 14.50 -20.31
C PHE A 272 -11.07 13.87 -19.48
N ARG A 273 -10.52 12.71 -19.90
CA ARG A 273 -9.41 12.09 -19.21
C ARG A 273 -8.12 12.91 -19.37
N LEU A 274 -7.88 13.45 -20.56
CA LEU A 274 -6.79 14.39 -20.80
C LEU A 274 -6.93 15.65 -19.94
N ALA A 275 -8.14 16.19 -19.79
CA ALA A 275 -8.39 17.34 -18.91
C ALA A 275 -8.09 17.04 -17.44
N ALA A 276 -8.45 15.84 -16.96
CA ALA A 276 -8.09 15.41 -15.61
C ALA A 276 -6.56 15.32 -15.43
N ILE A 277 -5.85 14.74 -16.40
CA ILE A 277 -4.38 14.65 -16.37
C ILE A 277 -3.74 16.05 -16.38
N VAL A 278 -4.23 16.98 -17.20
CA VAL A 278 -3.72 18.36 -17.24
C VAL A 278 -3.95 19.08 -15.91
N ARG A 279 -5.11 18.90 -15.27
CA ARG A 279 -5.39 19.47 -13.96
C ARG A 279 -4.45 18.91 -12.88
N ASP A 280 -4.23 17.60 -12.87
CA ASP A 280 -3.33 16.97 -11.92
C ASP A 280 -1.86 17.40 -12.18
N LEU A 281 -1.50 17.67 -13.44
CA LEU A 281 -0.20 18.23 -13.81
C LEU A 281 -0.02 19.69 -13.35
N ASP A 282 -1.08 20.49 -13.40
CA ASP A 282 -1.10 21.87 -12.89
C ASP A 282 -0.86 21.89 -11.37
N GLU A 283 -1.57 21.02 -10.63
CA GLU A 283 -1.34 20.82 -9.18
C GLU A 283 0.11 20.42 -8.87
N LEU A 284 0.68 19.52 -9.69
CA LEU A 284 2.09 19.14 -9.55
C LEU A 284 3.03 20.30 -9.85
N ASN A 285 2.71 21.17 -10.81
CA ASN A 285 3.54 22.32 -11.12
C ASN A 285 3.56 23.34 -9.95
N ASP A 286 2.42 23.56 -9.30
CA ASP A 286 2.33 24.37 -8.08
C ASP A 286 3.18 23.76 -6.95
N GLN A 287 3.08 22.44 -6.76
CA GLN A 287 3.91 21.72 -5.78
C GLN A 287 5.40 21.82 -6.12
N ARG A 288 5.77 21.75 -7.40
CA ARG A 288 7.16 21.90 -7.87
C ARG A 288 7.70 23.27 -7.51
N GLY A 289 6.94 24.35 -7.77
CA GLY A 289 7.34 25.71 -7.41
C GLY A 289 7.60 25.86 -5.91
N PHE A 290 6.73 25.29 -5.08
CA PHE A 290 6.95 25.23 -3.63
C PHE A 290 8.23 24.45 -3.29
N LEU A 291 8.41 23.23 -3.80
CA LEU A 291 9.59 22.40 -3.53
C LEU A 291 10.90 23.07 -3.99
N GLN A 292 10.89 23.80 -5.10
CA GLN A 292 12.04 24.57 -5.58
C GLN A 292 12.45 25.65 -4.57
N LEU A 293 11.50 26.33 -3.92
CA LEU A 293 11.82 27.31 -2.87
C LEU A 293 12.52 26.65 -1.67
N TYR A 294 12.12 25.44 -1.29
CA TYR A 294 12.79 24.70 -0.21
C TYR A 294 14.18 24.24 -0.62
N LEU A 295 14.33 23.71 -1.83
CA LEU A 295 15.62 23.27 -2.36
C LEU A 295 16.59 24.44 -2.53
N ALA A 296 16.10 25.62 -2.93
CA ALA A 296 16.88 26.85 -3.00
C ALA A 296 17.34 27.37 -1.62
N GLY A 297 16.67 26.96 -0.55
CA GLY A 297 17.03 27.29 0.83
C GLY A 297 18.07 26.36 1.46
N LEU A 298 18.45 25.26 0.80
CA LEU A 298 19.43 24.31 1.30
C LEU A 298 20.86 24.88 1.22
N SER A 299 21.71 24.48 2.16
CA SER A 299 23.14 24.77 2.05
C SER A 299 23.76 24.01 0.87
N PRO A 300 24.90 24.47 0.31
CA PRO A 300 25.55 23.78 -0.82
C PRO A 300 25.87 22.31 -0.53
N GLU A 301 26.25 21.98 0.71
CA GLU A 301 26.55 20.62 1.16
C GLU A 301 25.28 19.74 1.16
N GLU A 302 24.15 20.28 1.62
CA GLU A 302 22.86 19.58 1.62
C GLU A 302 22.28 19.46 0.21
N ALA A 303 22.53 20.43 -0.66
CA ALA A 303 22.06 20.42 -2.04
C ALA A 303 22.74 19.31 -2.87
N GLU A 304 24.00 18.97 -2.57
CA GLU A 304 24.74 17.89 -3.25
C GLU A 304 24.17 16.50 -2.90
N VAL A 305 23.78 16.30 -1.64
CA VAL A 305 23.19 15.04 -1.14
C VAL A 305 21.66 15.02 -1.28
N GLY A 306 21.07 16.17 -1.60
CA GLY A 306 19.64 16.41 -1.57
C GLY A 306 18.84 15.64 -2.63
N PRO A 307 17.53 15.49 -2.40
CA PRO A 307 16.65 14.85 -3.36
C PRO A 307 16.57 15.66 -4.66
N GLN A 308 16.61 14.98 -5.80
CA GLN A 308 16.49 15.61 -7.12
C GLN A 308 15.02 15.72 -7.54
N LEU A 309 14.63 16.93 -7.95
CA LEU A 309 13.29 17.22 -8.44
C LEU A 309 13.23 16.97 -9.95
N ASN A 310 12.37 16.07 -10.40
CA ASN A 310 12.23 15.79 -11.84
C ASN A 310 11.46 16.92 -12.55
N SER A 311 11.84 17.21 -13.79
CA SER A 311 11.10 18.17 -14.61
C SER A 311 9.78 17.57 -15.11
N SER A 312 8.73 18.39 -15.14
CA SER A 312 7.42 18.06 -15.73
C SER A 312 7.39 18.24 -17.25
N ASP A 313 8.38 18.88 -17.87
CA ASP A 313 8.40 19.18 -19.32
C ASP A 313 8.22 17.96 -20.24
N PRO A 314 8.82 16.78 -19.96
CA PRO A 314 8.60 15.59 -20.78
C PRO A 314 7.12 15.19 -20.78
N LEU A 315 6.47 15.32 -19.62
CA LEU A 315 5.07 14.98 -19.44
C LEU A 315 4.17 15.98 -20.15
N VAL A 316 4.43 17.29 -20.03
CA VAL A 316 3.73 18.35 -20.80
C VAL A 316 3.79 18.06 -22.30
N LYS A 317 4.98 17.70 -22.82
CA LYS A 317 5.16 17.33 -24.23
C LYS A 317 4.38 16.07 -24.62
N LEU A 318 4.32 15.07 -23.75
CA LEU A 318 3.53 13.85 -23.98
C LEU A 318 2.03 14.15 -24.01
N VAL A 319 1.54 14.94 -23.06
CA VAL A 319 0.14 15.37 -23.03
C VAL A 319 -0.19 16.19 -24.28
N GLY A 320 0.66 17.13 -24.67
CA GLY A 320 0.48 17.91 -25.91
C GLY A 320 0.37 17.01 -27.15
N LYS A 321 1.21 15.98 -27.28
CA LYS A 321 1.09 15.00 -28.36
C LYS A 321 -0.22 14.22 -28.31
N ALA A 322 -0.67 13.81 -27.12
CA ALA A 322 -1.92 13.09 -26.94
C ALA A 322 -3.15 13.96 -27.29
N VAL A 323 -3.13 15.23 -26.89
CA VAL A 323 -4.15 16.23 -27.24
C VAL A 323 -4.19 16.44 -28.76
N SER A 324 -3.03 16.58 -29.44
CA SER A 324 -2.96 16.69 -30.90
C SER A 324 -3.57 15.48 -31.60
N ARG A 325 -3.15 14.27 -31.21
CA ARG A 325 -3.67 13.03 -31.80
C ARG A 325 -5.18 12.90 -31.60
N ARG A 326 -5.69 13.28 -30.43
CA ARG A 326 -7.14 13.25 -30.15
C ARG A 326 -7.89 14.28 -30.96
N GLY A 327 -7.32 15.47 -31.16
CA GLY A 327 -7.90 16.51 -32.02
C GLY A 327 -8.03 16.06 -33.47
N GLU A 328 -7.00 15.42 -34.02
CA GLU A 328 -7.04 14.82 -35.37
C GLU A 328 -8.14 13.75 -35.48
N SER A 329 -8.29 12.90 -34.46
CA SER A 329 -9.32 11.87 -34.41
C SER A 329 -10.75 12.43 -34.34
N ILE A 330 -10.96 13.51 -33.58
CA ILE A 330 -12.29 14.14 -33.42
C ILE A 330 -12.71 14.87 -34.70
N ASN A 331 -11.78 15.49 -35.44
CA ASN A 331 -12.11 16.16 -36.71
C ASN A 331 -12.68 15.20 -37.77
N ALA A 332 -12.40 13.89 -37.65
CA ALA A 332 -13.01 12.88 -38.51
C ALA A 332 -14.43 12.48 -38.09
N GLN A 333 -14.87 12.84 -36.88
CA GLN A 333 -16.18 12.50 -36.32
C GLN A 333 -17.15 13.68 -36.47
N LEU A 334 -18.33 13.43 -37.04
CA LEU A 334 -19.41 14.43 -37.13
C LEU A 334 -20.39 14.26 -35.97
N GLY A 335 -20.71 15.33 -35.25
CA GLY A 335 -21.76 15.35 -34.23
C GLY A 335 -21.51 16.34 -33.08
N SER A 336 -22.57 16.64 -32.30
CA SER A 336 -22.51 17.59 -31.16
C SER A 336 -21.51 17.20 -30.07
N ARG A 337 -21.26 15.89 -29.89
CA ARG A 337 -20.24 15.41 -28.96
C ARG A 337 -18.83 15.78 -29.42
N ALA A 338 -18.56 15.74 -30.72
CA ALA A 338 -17.26 16.12 -31.29
C ALA A 338 -16.97 17.61 -31.05
N GLU A 339 -18.00 18.46 -31.16
CA GLU A 339 -17.88 19.90 -30.86
C GLU A 339 -17.52 20.16 -29.39
N ALA A 340 -18.19 19.48 -28.45
CA ALA A 340 -17.90 19.60 -27.03
C ALA A 340 -16.48 19.12 -26.68
N GLU A 341 -16.05 17.97 -27.22
CA GLU A 341 -14.69 17.48 -27.00
C GLU A 341 -13.64 18.40 -27.65
N SER A 342 -13.91 18.96 -28.83
CA SER A 342 -13.04 19.93 -29.50
C SER A 342 -12.83 21.21 -28.68
N ALA A 343 -13.90 21.74 -28.07
CA ALA A 343 -13.82 22.89 -27.17
C ALA A 343 -12.96 22.61 -25.93
N ILE A 344 -13.02 21.39 -25.39
CA ILE A 344 -12.15 20.99 -24.28
C ILE A 344 -10.69 20.94 -24.75
N LEU A 345 -10.40 20.30 -25.89
CA LEU A 345 -9.03 20.18 -26.37
C LEU A 345 -8.38 21.53 -26.67
N SER A 346 -9.12 22.50 -27.22
CA SER A 346 -8.59 23.84 -27.47
C SER A 346 -8.25 24.58 -26.17
N ALA A 347 -9.06 24.43 -25.13
CA ALA A 347 -8.74 24.94 -23.79
C ALA A 347 -7.48 24.26 -23.20
N LEU A 348 -7.34 22.94 -23.38
CA LEU A 348 -6.15 22.20 -22.93
C LEU A 348 -4.88 22.65 -23.65
N TYR A 349 -4.94 22.93 -24.95
CA TYR A 349 -3.79 23.46 -25.70
C TYR A 349 -3.28 24.77 -25.11
N ARG A 350 -4.19 25.71 -24.85
CA ARG A 350 -3.82 27.00 -24.25
C ARG A 350 -3.18 26.81 -22.88
N LYS A 351 -3.75 25.95 -22.04
CA LYS A 351 -3.21 25.66 -20.71
C LYS A 351 -1.84 24.98 -20.76
N LEU A 352 -1.62 24.09 -21.74
CA LEU A 352 -0.31 23.45 -21.94
C LEU A 352 0.76 24.43 -22.42
N ASP A 353 0.38 25.42 -23.23
CA ASP A 353 1.26 26.51 -23.67
C ASP A 353 1.68 27.37 -22.46
N GLU A 354 0.71 27.77 -21.63
CA GLU A 354 0.96 28.52 -20.38
C GLU A 354 1.87 27.76 -19.39
N MET A 355 1.81 26.43 -19.36
CA MET A 355 2.72 25.61 -18.53
C MET A 355 4.12 25.46 -19.14
N GLY A 356 4.28 25.64 -20.46
CA GLY A 356 5.57 25.54 -21.14
C GLY A 356 6.44 26.79 -20.99
N ASP A 357 5.83 27.93 -20.66
CA ASP A 357 6.51 29.22 -20.49
C ASP A 357 7.09 29.44 -19.09
N ASN A 358 6.75 28.58 -18.11
CA ASN A 358 7.25 28.62 -16.73
C ASN A 358 8.38 27.61 -16.51
#